data_AF-A0A1H8Q005-F1
#
_entry.id   AF-A0A1H8Q005-F1
#
_cell.length_a   1.000
_cell.length_b   1.000
_cell.length_c   1.000
_cell.angle_alpha   90.00
_cell.angle_beta   90.00
_cell.angle_gamma   90.00
#
_symmetry.space_group_name_H-M   'P 1'
#
loop_
_entity.id
_entity.type
_entity.pdbx_description
1 polymer ?
#
loop_
_entity_poly.entity_id
_entity_poly.type
_entity_poly.pdbx_seq_one_letter_code
_entity_poly.pdbx_strand_id
1 'polypeptide(L)'
;MKPIITCYIILIAAFTACQPNLQSQTDRAIATAKLKFSNLAIESPPDYELVRKLEIRHPEATIQLLQPTRQSDGDGQIIVLSNTQNQFYAVPLPLTRYKGYWNFVYDTTSPDNTLKTKTFETELNKALDTLGLNRGYDGSNVINELFTSVLQARQLSGLDTPTLKPVNIQPHVYPDSCIEMGRKTYQRLVSPMRKDKYWFSHLYRDNSDRIFLVDSVYTVKGKKKYYHFNIYRQPCVIEVKLLNL
;
A
#
# COMPACT_ATOMS: atom_id res chain seq x y z
N MET A 1 32.20 -5.84 -59.17
CA MET A 1 31.80 -6.70 -58.03
C MET A 1 31.74 -5.84 -56.77
N LYS A 2 30.67 -5.97 -55.99
CA LYS A 2 30.19 -5.04 -54.95
C LYS A 2 30.94 -5.21 -53.62
N PRO A 3 31.17 -4.12 -52.86
CA PRO A 3 31.25 -4.17 -51.41
C PRO A 3 30.08 -3.34 -50.84
N ILE A 4 28.86 -3.88 -50.90
CA ILE A 4 27.66 -3.25 -50.29
C ILE A 4 27.22 -4.02 -49.02
N ILE A 5 27.84 -5.16 -48.75
CA ILE A 5 27.34 -6.12 -47.75
C ILE A 5 27.84 -5.80 -46.33
N THR A 6 28.94 -5.05 -46.17
CA THR A 6 29.58 -4.84 -44.86
C THR A 6 28.92 -3.77 -43.98
N CYS A 7 28.08 -2.89 -44.54
CA CYS A 7 27.40 -1.85 -43.74
C CYS A 7 26.11 -2.33 -43.04
N TYR A 8 25.52 -3.44 -43.48
CA TYR A 8 24.24 -3.92 -42.93
C TYR A 8 24.39 -4.63 -41.58
N ILE A 9 25.55 -5.25 -41.31
CA ILE A 9 25.79 -6.03 -40.08
C ILE A 9 26.02 -5.12 -38.86
N ILE A 10 26.60 -3.93 -39.05
CA ILE A 10 26.82 -2.95 -37.97
C ILE A 10 25.50 -2.28 -37.55
N LEU A 11 24.54 -2.13 -38.48
CA LEU A 11 23.23 -1.54 -38.17
C LEU A 11 22.32 -2.48 -37.37
N ILE A 12 22.45 -3.80 -37.53
CA ILE A 12 21.64 -4.79 -36.78
C ILE A 12 22.16 -4.96 -35.34
N ALA A 13 23.47 -4.81 -35.11
CA ALA A 13 24.06 -4.88 -33.77
C ALA A 13 23.73 -3.67 -32.86
N ALA A 14 23.27 -2.55 -33.44
CA ALA A 14 22.88 -1.36 -32.68
C ALA A 14 21.45 -1.43 -32.11
N PHE A 15 20.62 -2.38 -32.54
CA PHE A 15 19.24 -2.54 -32.04
C PHE A 15 19.08 -3.59 -30.93
N THR A 16 20.13 -4.30 -30.56
CA THR A 16 20.18 -5.08 -29.30
C THR A 16 20.63 -4.19 -28.13
N ALA A 17 20.22 -2.93 -28.12
CA ALA A 17 20.32 -2.06 -26.96
C ALA A 17 19.43 -2.70 -25.87
N CYS A 18 20.13 -3.37 -24.95
CA CYS A 18 19.66 -4.00 -23.72
C CYS A 18 18.41 -3.28 -23.19
N GLN A 19 17.23 -3.91 -23.31
CA GLN A 19 16.08 -3.41 -22.56
C GLN A 19 16.48 -3.47 -21.07
N PRO A 20 16.33 -2.37 -20.32
CA PRO A 20 16.69 -2.36 -18.91
C PRO A 20 15.98 -3.51 -18.22
N ASN A 21 16.77 -4.44 -17.67
CA ASN A 21 16.29 -5.61 -16.95
C ASN A 21 15.20 -5.16 -15.95
N LEU A 22 14.07 -5.86 -15.90
CA LEU A 22 12.94 -5.57 -15.00
C LEU A 22 13.44 -5.29 -13.58
N GLN A 23 14.42 -6.09 -13.12
CA GLN A 23 15.06 -5.94 -11.82
C GLN A 23 15.70 -4.55 -11.63
N SER A 24 16.40 -4.04 -12.63
CA SER A 24 17.05 -2.72 -12.57
C SER A 24 16.07 -1.56 -12.43
N GLN A 25 14.84 -1.71 -12.94
CA GLN A 25 13.80 -0.68 -12.83
C GLN A 25 13.11 -0.74 -11.47
N THR A 26 12.84 -1.95 -10.97
CA THR A 26 12.38 -2.18 -9.59
C THR A 26 13.36 -1.59 -8.59
N ASP A 27 14.66 -1.89 -8.72
CA ASP A 27 15.70 -1.36 -7.85
C ASP A 27 15.74 0.17 -7.88
N ARG A 28 15.60 0.78 -9.06
CA ARG A 28 15.55 2.24 -9.21
C ARG A 28 14.33 2.86 -8.53
N ALA A 29 13.17 2.21 -8.60
CA ALA A 29 11.97 2.66 -7.91
C ALA A 29 12.14 2.58 -6.39
N ILE A 30 12.73 1.50 -5.87
CA ILE A 30 13.03 1.33 -4.43
C ILE A 30 14.03 2.39 -3.96
N ALA A 31 15.13 2.61 -4.70
CA ALA A 31 16.11 3.64 -4.38
C ALA A 31 15.48 5.04 -4.33
N THR A 32 14.55 5.33 -5.25
CA THR A 32 13.78 6.59 -5.25
C THR A 32 12.89 6.71 -4.01
N ALA A 33 12.23 5.62 -3.61
CA ALA A 33 11.44 5.60 -2.37
C ALA A 33 12.32 5.83 -1.13
N LYS A 34 13.48 5.19 -1.03
CA LYS A 34 14.44 5.39 0.08
C LYS A 34 14.87 6.85 0.21
N LEU A 35 15.22 7.51 -0.89
CA LEU A 35 15.58 8.92 -0.89
C LEU A 35 14.42 9.82 -0.42
N LYS A 36 13.20 9.48 -0.84
CA LYS A 36 12.00 10.24 -0.49
C LYS A 36 11.56 10.03 0.96
N PHE A 37 11.81 8.85 1.50
CA PHE A 37 11.37 8.35 2.80
C PHE A 37 12.55 7.91 3.65
N SER A 38 13.55 8.78 3.81
CA SER A 38 14.77 8.48 4.57
C SER A 38 14.53 8.14 6.04
N ASN A 39 13.37 8.52 6.57
CA ASN A 39 12.93 8.23 7.93
C ASN A 39 12.17 6.90 8.06
N LEU A 40 11.88 6.22 6.96
CA LEU A 40 11.33 4.85 6.97
C LEU A 40 12.50 3.86 6.86
N ALA A 41 12.38 2.70 7.52
CA ALA A 41 13.38 1.63 7.47
C ALA A 41 13.43 0.93 6.10
N ILE A 42 13.83 1.66 5.06
CA ILE A 42 13.96 1.17 3.67
C ILE A 42 15.42 0.86 3.39
N GLU A 43 15.71 -0.39 3.04
CA GLU A 43 17.07 -0.82 2.69
C GLU A 43 17.46 -0.37 1.28
N SER A 44 18.75 -0.44 0.95
CA SER A 44 19.20 -0.14 -0.41
C SER A 44 19.06 -1.41 -1.27
N PRO A 45 18.66 -1.31 -2.55
CA PRO A 45 18.86 -2.42 -3.48
C PRO A 45 20.34 -2.83 -3.52
N PRO A 46 20.67 -4.12 -3.71
CA PRO A 46 19.77 -5.23 -4.02
C PRO A 46 19.23 -5.97 -2.77
N ASP A 47 19.25 -5.36 -1.58
CA ASP A 47 18.93 -6.03 -0.31
C ASP A 47 17.41 -6.29 -0.11
N TYR A 48 16.67 -6.48 -1.19
CA TYR A 48 15.25 -6.82 -1.21
C TYR A 48 15.02 -8.14 -1.92
N GLU A 49 14.15 -8.97 -1.35
CA GLU A 49 13.65 -10.19 -1.97
C GLU A 49 12.16 -10.11 -2.29
N LEU A 50 11.74 -10.84 -3.33
CA LEU A 50 10.34 -10.90 -3.75
C LEU A 50 9.55 -11.83 -2.83
N VAL A 51 8.55 -11.28 -2.13
CA VAL A 51 7.62 -12.06 -1.30
C VAL A 51 6.46 -12.56 -2.15
N ARG A 52 5.87 -11.68 -2.94
CA ARG A 52 4.73 -12.00 -3.82
C ARG A 52 4.74 -11.15 -5.07
N LYS A 53 4.19 -11.72 -6.15
CA LYS A 53 3.95 -11.04 -7.41
C LYS A 53 2.56 -11.41 -7.91
N LEU A 54 1.83 -10.40 -8.38
CA LEU A 54 0.58 -10.58 -9.09
C LEU A 54 0.65 -9.85 -10.43
N GLU A 55 0.18 -10.51 -11.47
CA GLU A 55 -0.03 -9.92 -12.79
C GLU A 55 -1.54 -9.76 -13.02
N ILE A 56 -1.98 -8.52 -13.17
CA ILE A 56 -3.35 -8.17 -13.48
C ILE A 56 -3.44 -8.05 -15.00
N ARG A 57 -4.40 -8.74 -15.62
CA ARG A 57 -4.61 -8.68 -17.08
C ARG A 57 -5.41 -7.45 -17.52
N HIS A 58 -6.28 -6.93 -16.64
CA HIS A 58 -7.09 -5.76 -16.92
C HIS A 58 -7.29 -4.90 -15.66
N PRO A 59 -6.64 -3.72 -15.54
CA PRO A 59 -5.65 -3.19 -16.48
C PRO A 59 -4.40 -4.07 -16.48
N GLU A 60 -3.62 -4.06 -17.55
CA GLU A 60 -2.33 -4.75 -17.57
C GLU A 60 -1.36 -4.07 -16.60
N ALA A 61 -1.13 -4.71 -15.46
CA ALA A 61 -0.29 -4.19 -14.39
C ALA A 61 0.39 -5.33 -13.63
N THR A 62 1.55 -5.05 -13.04
CA THR A 62 2.20 -5.96 -12.09
C THR A 62 2.24 -5.31 -10.72
N ILE A 63 1.93 -6.07 -9.68
CA ILE A 63 2.10 -5.66 -8.29
C ILE A 63 3.08 -6.64 -7.64
N GLN A 64 4.16 -6.12 -7.07
CA GLN A 64 5.15 -6.88 -6.32
C GLN A 64 5.15 -6.43 -4.87
N LEU A 65 5.22 -7.39 -3.95
CA LEU A 65 5.56 -7.14 -2.55
C LEU A 65 7.00 -7.62 -2.34
N LEU A 66 7.87 -6.72 -1.91
CA LEU A 66 9.25 -7.03 -1.57
C LEU A 66 9.52 -6.77 -0.09
N GLN A 67 10.45 -7.52 0.48
CA GLN A 67 10.91 -7.35 1.86
C GLN A 67 12.45 -7.34 1.93
N PRO A 68 13.06 -6.72 2.95
CA PRO A 68 14.50 -6.74 3.09
C PRO A 68 15.05 -8.14 3.36
N THR A 69 16.09 -8.57 2.65
CA THR A 69 16.66 -9.93 2.75
C THR A 69 17.20 -10.26 4.15
N ARG A 70 17.61 -9.23 4.91
CA ARG A 70 18.20 -9.40 6.26
C ARG A 70 17.18 -9.24 7.40
N GLN A 71 15.91 -8.97 7.10
CA GLN A 71 14.85 -8.76 8.10
C GLN A 71 13.65 -9.66 7.81
N SER A 72 13.33 -10.57 8.74
CA SER A 72 12.26 -11.56 8.55
C SER A 72 10.86 -11.09 8.95
N ASP A 73 10.74 -9.95 9.63
CA ASP A 73 9.53 -9.63 10.41
C ASP A 73 8.64 -8.56 9.73
N GLY A 74 8.78 -8.39 8.41
CA GLY A 74 7.96 -7.44 7.64
C GLY A 74 8.28 -5.97 7.88
N ASP A 75 9.34 -5.64 8.62
CA ASP A 75 9.87 -4.27 8.66
C ASP A 75 10.45 -3.91 7.27
N GLY A 76 10.25 -2.66 6.86
CA GLY A 76 10.76 -2.17 5.59
C GLY A 76 10.15 -2.76 4.31
N GLN A 77 9.01 -3.47 4.39
CA GLN A 77 8.32 -3.97 3.20
C GLN A 77 7.95 -2.84 2.23
N ILE A 78 7.93 -3.16 0.93
CA ILE A 78 7.62 -2.20 -0.13
C ILE A 78 6.76 -2.83 -1.21
N ILE A 79 5.75 -2.10 -1.66
CA ILE A 79 4.92 -2.46 -2.80
C ILE A 79 5.54 -1.80 -4.03
N VAL A 80 5.80 -2.55 -5.09
CA VAL A 80 6.21 -2.00 -6.39
C VAL A 80 5.12 -2.29 -7.40
N LEU A 81 4.56 -1.23 -7.99
CA LEU A 81 3.58 -1.31 -9.07
C LEU A 81 4.26 -0.99 -10.39
N SER A 82 3.88 -1.70 -11.46
CA SER A 82 4.26 -1.35 -12.82
C SER A 82 3.14 -1.53 -13.83
N ASN A 83 3.27 -0.86 -14.97
CA ASN A 83 2.33 -0.92 -16.09
C ASN A 83 3.03 -1.42 -17.38
N THR A 84 2.25 -1.55 -18.45
CA THR A 84 2.72 -1.96 -19.79
C THR A 84 3.73 -1.02 -20.43
N GLN A 85 3.84 0.20 -19.93
CA GLN A 85 4.77 1.22 -20.41
C GLN A 85 6.14 1.10 -19.73
N ASN A 86 6.38 0.01 -18.97
CA ASN A 86 7.57 -0.20 -18.15
C ASN A 86 7.82 0.98 -17.20
N GLN A 87 6.75 1.56 -16.64
CA GLN A 87 6.87 2.54 -15.57
C GLN A 87 6.73 1.81 -14.24
N PHE A 88 7.54 2.21 -13.26
CA PHE A 88 7.59 1.58 -11.93
C PHE A 88 7.38 2.63 -10.85
N TYR A 89 6.61 2.27 -9.82
CA TYR A 89 6.43 3.10 -8.64
C TYR A 89 6.48 2.26 -7.38
N ALA A 90 7.31 2.68 -6.43
CA ALA A 90 7.46 2.01 -5.14
C ALA A 90 6.73 2.77 -4.03
N VAL A 91 5.87 2.07 -3.29
CA VAL A 91 5.08 2.58 -2.16
C VAL A 91 5.53 1.84 -0.90
N PRO A 92 6.16 2.53 0.07
CA PRO A 92 6.56 1.91 1.33
C PRO A 92 5.37 1.31 2.09
N LEU A 93 5.59 0.16 2.72
CA LEU A 93 4.63 -0.51 3.61
C LEU A 93 5.25 -0.68 5.01
N PRO A 94 5.57 0.42 5.72
CA PRO A 94 6.32 0.34 6.96
C PRO A 94 5.47 -0.20 8.13
N LEU A 95 6.11 -0.54 9.26
CA LEU A 95 5.41 -0.99 10.46
C LEU A 95 4.36 0.02 10.99
N THR A 96 3.45 -0.46 11.83
CA THR A 96 2.39 0.37 12.46
C THR A 96 2.94 1.53 13.30
N ARG A 97 4.21 1.46 13.75
CA ARG A 97 4.85 2.54 14.54
C ARG A 97 4.99 3.87 13.79
N TYR A 98 5.01 3.85 12.45
CA TYR A 98 5.15 5.05 11.62
C TYR A 98 3.81 5.79 11.45
N LYS A 99 3.25 6.24 12.58
CA LYS A 99 1.90 6.82 12.71
C LYS A 99 1.63 7.94 11.71
N GLY A 100 2.60 8.84 11.48
CA GLY A 100 2.46 9.96 10.55
C GLY A 100 2.32 9.52 9.09
N TYR A 101 2.94 8.41 8.70
CA TYR A 101 2.81 7.84 7.36
C TYR A 101 1.43 7.17 7.18
N TRP A 102 0.99 6.42 8.20
CA TRP A 102 -0.31 5.75 8.19
C TRP A 102 -1.50 6.70 8.36
N ASN A 103 -1.29 7.86 9.00
CA ASN A 103 -2.31 8.86 9.29
C ASN A 103 -3.57 8.26 9.92
N PHE A 104 -3.40 7.50 11.01
CA PHE A 104 -4.51 6.79 11.65
C PHE A 104 -5.60 7.75 12.12
N VAL A 105 -6.87 7.38 11.86
CA VAL A 105 -8.06 8.25 12.04
C VAL A 105 -8.19 8.90 13.42
N TYR A 106 -7.76 8.20 14.46
CA TYR A 106 -7.91 8.66 15.85
C TYR A 106 -6.56 8.94 16.53
N ASP A 107 -5.45 8.94 15.80
CA ASP A 107 -4.17 9.29 16.42
C ASP A 107 -4.11 10.80 16.64
N THR A 108 -4.03 11.20 17.91
CA THR A 108 -3.97 12.60 18.32
C THR A 108 -2.54 13.12 18.43
N THR A 109 -1.53 12.26 18.24
CA THR A 109 -0.15 12.72 18.17
C THR A 109 0.02 13.65 16.98
N SER A 110 0.49 14.87 17.23
CA SER A 110 0.69 15.89 16.18
C SER A 110 1.47 15.26 15.03
N PRO A 111 0.90 15.19 13.80
CA PRO A 111 1.61 14.62 12.68
C PRO A 111 2.88 15.44 12.46
N ASP A 112 4.01 14.76 12.40
CA ASP A 112 5.28 15.37 11.99
C ASP A 112 5.01 16.15 10.70
N ASN A 113 5.25 17.46 10.74
CA ASN A 113 4.90 18.37 9.64
C ASN A 113 5.57 17.94 8.32
N THR A 114 6.65 17.17 8.38
CA THR A 114 7.37 16.63 7.22
C THR A 114 6.61 15.50 6.49
N LEU A 115 5.68 14.81 7.17
CA LEU A 115 4.92 13.67 6.64
C LEU A 115 3.49 13.98 6.22
N LYS A 116 2.98 15.20 6.51
CA LYS A 116 1.60 15.58 6.19
C LYS A 116 1.20 15.40 4.72
N THR A 117 2.16 15.43 3.79
CA THR A 117 1.92 15.26 2.35
C THR A 117 2.43 13.92 1.79
N LYS A 118 2.99 13.07 2.65
CA LYS A 118 3.63 11.79 2.30
C LYS A 118 3.04 10.64 3.12
N THR A 119 1.73 10.51 3.11
CA THR A 119 0.99 9.41 3.77
C THR A 119 0.81 8.24 2.81
N PHE A 120 0.49 7.05 3.33
CA PHE A 120 0.16 5.87 2.53
C PHE A 120 -0.91 6.18 1.46
N GLU A 121 -2.00 6.86 1.84
CA GLU A 121 -3.06 7.30 0.92
C GLU A 121 -2.51 8.14 -0.22
N THR A 122 -1.73 9.18 0.09
CA THR A 122 -1.20 10.09 -0.92
C THR A 122 -0.24 9.38 -1.87
N GLU A 123 0.58 8.47 -1.36
CA GLU A 123 1.58 7.75 -2.13
C GLU A 123 0.97 6.68 -3.03
N LEU A 124 0.01 5.92 -2.52
CA LEU A 124 -0.68 4.91 -3.32
C LEU A 124 -1.50 5.57 -4.43
N ASN A 125 -2.24 6.65 -4.14
CA ASN A 125 -2.95 7.40 -5.19
C ASN A 125 -1.98 8.00 -6.21
N LYS A 126 -0.83 8.53 -5.77
CA LYS A 126 0.20 9.03 -6.68
C LYS A 126 0.77 7.93 -7.57
N ALA A 127 1.01 6.74 -7.02
CA ALA A 127 1.46 5.58 -7.79
C ALA A 127 0.44 5.21 -8.87
N LEU A 128 -0.83 5.06 -8.49
CA LEU A 128 -1.90 4.71 -9.42
C LEU A 128 -2.09 5.78 -10.51
N ASP A 129 -2.01 7.06 -10.15
CA ASP A 129 -2.14 8.15 -11.13
C ASP A 129 -0.95 8.20 -12.09
N THR A 130 0.27 8.06 -11.57
CA THR A 130 1.52 8.06 -12.36
C THR A 130 1.50 6.92 -13.38
N LEU A 131 1.04 5.75 -12.98
CA LEU A 131 0.99 4.55 -13.82
C LEU A 131 -0.28 4.44 -14.67
N GLY A 132 -1.21 5.38 -14.53
CA GLY A 132 -2.50 5.36 -15.24
C GLY A 132 -3.45 4.23 -14.80
N LEU A 133 -3.23 3.66 -13.62
CA LEU A 133 -3.96 2.51 -13.07
C LEU A 133 -5.23 2.90 -12.30
N ASN A 134 -5.61 4.17 -12.26
CA ASN A 134 -6.80 4.67 -11.52
C ASN A 134 -8.00 5.03 -12.41
N ARG A 135 -8.06 4.57 -13.66
CA ARG A 135 -9.14 4.93 -14.60
C ARG A 135 -10.32 3.99 -14.47
N GLY A 136 -11.56 4.51 -14.44
CA GLY A 136 -12.77 3.69 -14.58
C GLY A 136 -12.88 2.52 -13.57
N TYR A 137 -13.20 1.32 -14.06
CA TYR A 137 -13.28 0.09 -13.23
C TYR A 137 -11.90 -0.47 -12.89
N ASP A 138 -10.89 -0.20 -13.71
CA ASP A 138 -9.53 -0.73 -13.61
C ASP A 138 -8.91 -0.45 -12.24
N GLY A 139 -9.03 0.79 -11.75
CA GLY A 139 -8.48 1.13 -10.43
C GLY A 139 -9.08 0.34 -9.28
N SER A 140 -10.38 0.02 -9.35
CA SER A 140 -11.02 -0.78 -8.29
C SER A 140 -10.49 -2.21 -8.31
N ASN A 141 -10.22 -2.75 -9.50
CA ASN A 141 -9.58 -4.06 -9.63
C ASN A 141 -8.16 -4.05 -9.04
N VAL A 142 -7.34 -3.04 -9.39
CA VAL A 142 -5.98 -2.91 -8.85
C VAL A 142 -5.97 -2.79 -7.32
N ILE A 143 -6.86 -2.00 -6.74
CA ILE A 143 -6.98 -1.87 -5.28
C ILE A 143 -7.42 -3.18 -4.64
N ASN A 144 -8.46 -3.84 -5.18
CA ASN A 144 -8.92 -5.11 -4.64
C ASN A 144 -7.79 -6.14 -4.62
N GLU A 145 -7.14 -6.34 -5.76
CA GLU A 145 -6.05 -7.30 -5.92
C GLU A 145 -4.82 -6.96 -5.06
N LEU A 146 -4.50 -5.68 -4.90
CA LEU A 146 -3.45 -5.24 -3.98
C LEU A 146 -3.76 -5.73 -2.56
N PHE A 147 -4.97 -5.47 -2.04
CA PHE A 147 -5.31 -5.86 -0.67
C PHE A 147 -5.50 -7.36 -0.52
N THR A 148 -6.27 -8.02 -1.38
CA THR A 148 -6.64 -9.42 -1.20
C THR A 148 -5.54 -10.40 -1.59
N SER A 149 -4.84 -10.14 -2.69
CA SER A 149 -3.93 -11.12 -3.29
C SER A 149 -2.47 -10.85 -2.90
N VAL A 150 -2.06 -9.58 -2.88
CA VAL A 150 -0.68 -9.19 -2.57
C VAL A 150 -0.48 -9.01 -1.06
N LEU A 151 -1.33 -8.21 -0.40
CA LEU A 151 -1.22 -7.98 1.05
C LEU A 151 -1.89 -9.08 1.88
N GLN A 152 -2.64 -9.98 1.25
CA GLN A 152 -3.45 -11.01 1.92
C GLN A 152 -4.34 -10.45 3.03
N ALA A 153 -4.81 -9.22 2.86
CA ALA A 153 -5.74 -8.61 3.78
C ALA A 153 -7.11 -9.28 3.65
N ARG A 154 -7.69 -9.64 4.78
CA ARG A 154 -9.03 -10.20 4.86
C ARG A 154 -10.06 -9.11 4.60
N GLN A 155 -10.89 -9.26 3.57
CA GLN A 155 -12.03 -8.38 3.38
C GLN A 155 -13.06 -8.61 4.51
N LEU A 156 -13.53 -7.52 5.12
CA LEU A 156 -14.51 -7.57 6.20
C LEU A 156 -15.91 -7.26 5.65
N SER A 157 -16.90 -7.96 6.20
CA SER A 157 -18.32 -7.83 5.86
C SER A 157 -19.18 -7.58 7.10
N GLY A 158 -20.49 -7.36 6.92
CA GLY A 158 -21.44 -7.25 8.04
C GLY A 158 -21.42 -8.44 9.00
N LEU A 159 -21.09 -9.65 8.51
CA LEU A 159 -20.97 -10.87 9.34
C LEU A 159 -19.76 -10.82 10.29
N ASP A 160 -18.75 -10.03 9.98
CA ASP A 160 -17.54 -9.86 10.81
C ASP A 160 -17.74 -8.87 11.96
N THR A 161 -18.90 -8.20 12.03
CA THR A 161 -19.23 -7.24 13.09
C THR A 161 -18.93 -7.75 14.51
N PRO A 162 -19.22 -9.01 14.90
CA PRO A 162 -18.90 -9.50 16.24
C PRO A 162 -17.40 -9.48 16.55
N THR A 163 -16.54 -9.72 15.56
CA THR A 163 -15.07 -9.74 15.72
C THR A 163 -14.45 -8.36 15.96
N LEU A 164 -15.23 -7.30 15.70
CA LEU A 164 -14.82 -5.91 15.92
C LEU A 164 -15.41 -5.31 17.20
N LYS A 165 -16.35 -6.02 17.85
CA LYS A 165 -17.02 -5.49 19.04
C LYS A 165 -15.99 -5.41 20.18
N PRO A 166 -15.82 -4.24 20.82
CA PRO A 166 -14.99 -4.16 22.02
C PRO A 166 -15.56 -5.10 23.09
N VAL A 167 -14.69 -5.90 23.72
CA VAL A 167 -15.09 -6.79 24.82
C VAL A 167 -15.58 -5.92 25.99
N ASN A 168 -16.76 -6.23 26.53
CA ASN A 168 -17.43 -5.47 27.61
C ASN A 168 -16.52 -5.35 28.84
N ILE A 169 -15.98 -4.16 29.12
CA ILE A 169 -15.29 -3.85 30.38
C ILE A 169 -15.72 -2.43 30.83
N GLN A 170 -15.82 -2.27 32.15
CA GLN A 170 -16.45 -1.19 32.93
C GLN A 170 -16.15 0.27 32.51
N PRO A 171 -17.02 1.23 32.87
CA PRO A 171 -17.16 2.53 32.20
C PRO A 171 -16.17 3.62 32.63
N HIS A 172 -15.11 3.32 33.40
CA HIS A 172 -14.09 4.32 33.71
C HIS A 172 -13.05 4.36 32.60
N VAL A 173 -13.42 5.07 31.53
CA VAL A 173 -12.73 5.02 30.24
C VAL A 173 -12.26 6.44 29.91
N TYR A 174 -10.95 6.68 29.99
CA TYR A 174 -10.37 7.95 29.53
C TYR A 174 -10.65 8.15 28.02
N PRO A 175 -10.80 9.40 27.53
CA PRO A 175 -11.22 9.70 26.14
C PRO A 175 -10.33 9.10 25.04
N ASP A 176 -9.09 8.78 25.39
CA ASP A 176 -8.01 8.22 24.59
C ASP A 176 -7.67 6.77 24.94
N SER A 177 -8.35 6.16 25.91
CA SER A 177 -8.12 4.78 26.30
C SER A 177 -8.44 3.82 25.14
N CYS A 178 -7.77 2.65 25.14
CA CYS A 178 -7.93 1.69 24.06
C CYS A 178 -9.40 1.29 23.81
N ILE A 179 -10.18 1.21 24.89
CA ILE A 179 -11.57 0.79 24.86
C ILE A 179 -12.43 1.82 24.11
N GLU A 180 -12.25 3.11 24.41
CA GLU A 180 -12.99 4.18 23.75
C GLU A 180 -12.64 4.27 22.26
N MET A 181 -11.38 4.06 21.93
CA MET A 181 -10.87 4.04 20.56
C MET A 181 -11.42 2.83 19.79
N GLY A 182 -11.48 1.67 20.43
CA GLY A 182 -12.12 0.46 19.89
C GLY A 182 -13.61 0.67 19.66
N ARG A 183 -14.31 1.32 20.61
CA ARG A 183 -15.74 1.68 20.50
C ARG A 183 -15.99 2.64 19.35
N LYS A 184 -15.21 3.72 19.23
CA LYS A 184 -15.29 4.71 18.14
C LYS A 184 -15.04 4.03 16.78
N THR A 185 -14.00 3.20 16.69
CA THR A 185 -13.67 2.42 15.49
C THR A 185 -14.83 1.50 15.11
N TYR A 186 -15.34 0.71 16.05
CA TYR A 186 -16.49 -0.16 15.84
C TYR A 186 -17.71 0.61 15.31
N GLN A 187 -18.09 1.69 15.98
CA GLN A 187 -19.23 2.52 15.57
C GLN A 187 -19.05 3.10 14.16
N ARG A 188 -17.83 3.48 13.81
CA ARG A 188 -17.50 4.03 12.50
C ARG A 188 -17.54 2.98 11.39
N LEU A 189 -17.13 1.75 11.66
CA LEU A 189 -17.05 0.66 10.68
C LEU A 189 -18.40 -0.06 10.49
N VAL A 190 -19.23 -0.16 11.53
CA VAL A 190 -20.52 -0.87 11.45
C VAL A 190 -21.51 -0.22 10.48
N SER A 191 -21.52 1.11 10.37
CA SER A 191 -22.43 1.79 9.44
C SER A 191 -22.11 1.47 7.97
N PRO A 192 -20.86 1.62 7.48
CA PRO A 192 -20.44 1.15 6.16
C PRO A 192 -20.72 -0.34 5.93
N MET A 193 -20.39 -1.21 6.90
CA MET A 193 -20.61 -2.66 6.80
C MET A 193 -22.09 -3.07 6.67
N ARG A 194 -23.03 -2.24 7.13
CA ARG A 194 -24.48 -2.50 7.04
C ARG A 194 -25.11 -1.94 5.77
N LYS A 195 -24.47 -0.99 5.08
CA LYS A 195 -25.01 -0.32 3.89
C LYS A 195 -24.56 -1.05 2.62
N ASP A 196 -24.95 -2.31 2.52
CA ASP A 196 -24.48 -3.30 1.53
C ASP A 196 -25.00 -3.10 0.09
N LYS A 197 -25.55 -1.93 -0.29
CA LYS A 197 -26.25 -1.81 -1.59
C LYS A 197 -25.78 -0.74 -2.58
N TYR A 198 -25.08 0.32 -2.17
CA TYR A 198 -24.77 1.42 -3.12
C TYR A 198 -23.47 2.19 -2.87
N TRP A 199 -22.64 1.79 -1.90
CA TRP A 199 -21.43 2.54 -1.54
C TRP A 199 -20.17 1.77 -1.92
N PHE A 200 -19.28 2.41 -2.69
CA PHE A 200 -18.00 1.88 -3.18
C PHE A 200 -16.92 1.81 -2.08
N SER A 201 -17.33 1.40 -0.88
CA SER A 201 -16.51 1.36 0.32
C SER A 201 -16.11 -0.08 0.59
N HIS A 202 -14.82 -0.37 0.60
CA HIS A 202 -14.28 -1.68 0.92
C HIS A 202 -13.59 -1.67 2.28
N LEU A 203 -13.78 -2.72 3.07
CA LEU A 203 -13.09 -2.87 4.35
C LEU A 203 -12.12 -4.04 4.27
N TYR A 204 -10.86 -3.80 4.62
CA TYR A 204 -9.82 -4.83 4.68
C TYR A 204 -9.15 -4.83 6.05
N ARG A 205 -8.73 -6.00 6.53
CA ARG A 205 -7.89 -6.17 7.71
C ARG A 205 -6.63 -6.92 7.32
N ASP A 206 -5.47 -6.30 7.51
CA ASP A 206 -4.20 -6.96 7.23
C ASP A 206 -3.66 -7.76 8.43
N ASN A 207 -2.52 -8.42 8.23
CA ASN A 207 -1.87 -9.24 9.25
C ASN A 207 -1.28 -8.42 10.41
N SER A 208 -1.12 -7.11 10.24
CA SER A 208 -0.70 -6.18 11.31
C SER A 208 -1.90 -5.59 12.06
N ASP A 209 -3.09 -6.17 11.87
CA ASP A 209 -4.34 -5.74 12.48
C ASP A 209 -4.73 -4.28 12.18
N ARG A 210 -4.20 -3.73 11.08
CA ARG A 210 -4.67 -2.47 10.51
C ARG A 210 -5.96 -2.75 9.75
N ILE A 211 -6.97 -1.92 9.98
CA ILE A 211 -8.23 -1.95 9.26
C ILE A 211 -8.24 -0.76 8.30
N PHE A 212 -8.41 -1.05 7.01
CA PHE A 212 -8.51 -0.08 5.95
C PHE A 212 -9.98 0.03 5.53
N LEU A 213 -10.59 1.19 5.75
CA LEU A 213 -11.83 1.56 5.07
C LEU A 213 -11.46 2.39 3.85
N VAL A 214 -11.65 1.79 2.67
CA VAL A 214 -11.25 2.33 1.38
C VAL A 214 -12.49 2.82 0.64
N ASP A 215 -12.64 4.13 0.54
CA ASP A 215 -13.70 4.78 -0.24
C ASP A 215 -13.13 5.22 -1.59
N SER A 216 -13.91 5.09 -2.67
CA SER A 216 -13.49 5.64 -3.98
C SER A 216 -14.39 6.79 -4.42
N VAL A 217 -13.77 7.85 -4.93
CA VAL A 217 -14.45 9.05 -5.43
C VAL A 217 -13.94 9.34 -6.84
N TYR A 218 -14.85 9.62 -7.77
CA TYR A 218 -14.46 10.08 -9.09
C TYR A 218 -13.99 11.52 -9.04
N THR A 219 -12.79 11.77 -9.56
CA THR A 219 -12.30 13.12 -9.78
C THR A 219 -12.96 13.70 -11.04
N VAL A 220 -13.44 14.94 -10.95
CA VAL A 220 -14.21 15.63 -12.01
C VAL A 220 -13.43 15.72 -13.32
N LYS A 221 -12.09 15.73 -13.25
CA LYS A 221 -11.20 15.72 -14.43
C LYS A 221 -10.84 14.28 -14.81
N GLY A 222 -11.49 13.76 -15.85
CA GLY A 222 -10.97 12.62 -16.63
C GLY A 222 -11.36 11.21 -16.17
N LYS A 223 -12.46 11.03 -15.41
CA LYS A 223 -12.97 9.72 -14.95
C LYS A 223 -11.93 8.88 -14.17
N LYS A 224 -10.98 9.56 -13.51
CA LYS A 224 -10.01 8.92 -12.61
C LYS A 224 -10.60 8.80 -11.22
N LYS A 225 -10.34 7.67 -10.56
CA LYS A 225 -10.70 7.43 -9.17
C LYS A 225 -9.59 7.92 -8.25
N TYR A 226 -10.00 8.56 -7.17
CA TYR A 226 -9.19 8.79 -5.98
C TYR A 226 -9.69 7.85 -4.89
N TYR A 227 -8.77 7.26 -4.14
CA TYR A 227 -9.08 6.34 -3.04
C TYR A 227 -8.77 7.00 -1.70
N HIS A 228 -9.79 7.21 -0.88
CA HIS A 228 -9.62 7.65 0.50
C HIS A 228 -9.43 6.44 1.40
N PHE A 229 -8.40 6.48 2.24
CA PHE A 229 -8.05 5.43 3.18
C PHE A 229 -8.25 5.95 4.60
N ASN A 230 -9.38 5.56 5.20
CA ASN A 230 -9.56 5.69 6.64
C ASN A 230 -8.89 4.49 7.31
N ILE A 231 -7.68 4.69 7.82
CA ILE A 231 -6.87 3.62 8.42
C ILE A 231 -7.06 3.64 9.94
N TYR A 232 -7.46 2.48 10.47
CA TYR A 232 -7.61 2.23 11.90
C TYR A 232 -6.57 1.20 12.32
N ARG A 233 -6.06 1.31 13.53
CA ARG A 233 -5.25 0.28 14.18
C ARG A 233 -6.02 -0.29 15.36
N GLN A 234 -5.77 -1.55 15.70
CA GLN A 234 -6.17 -2.06 17.00
C GLN A 234 -5.63 -1.11 18.10
N PRO A 235 -6.47 -0.70 19.04
CA PRO A 235 -6.18 0.42 19.91
C PRO A 235 -5.12 0.12 20.98
N CYS A 236 -4.76 -1.15 21.17
CA CYS A 236 -3.68 -1.58 22.06
C CYS A 236 -2.63 -2.36 21.27
N VAL A 237 -1.52 -1.73 20.92
CA VAL A 237 -0.24 -2.44 20.85
C VAL A 237 0.39 -2.23 22.22
N ILE A 238 0.16 -3.16 23.16
CA ILE A 238 0.97 -3.19 24.37
C ILE A 238 2.34 -3.65 23.89
N GLU A 239 3.29 -2.73 23.73
CA GLU A 239 4.69 -3.11 23.70
C GLU A 239 4.97 -3.73 25.06
N VAL A 240 4.90 -5.06 25.14
CA VAL A 240 5.46 -5.78 26.28
C VAL A 240 6.95 -5.56 26.18
N LYS A 241 7.44 -4.49 26.81
CA LYS A 241 8.83 -4.46 27.23
C LYS A 241 8.98 -5.66 28.16
N LEU A 242 9.60 -6.71 27.64
CA LEU A 242 10.21 -7.73 28.49
C LEU A 242 11.20 -6.97 29.36
N LEU A 243 10.75 -6.59 30.55
CA LEU A 243 11.64 -6.30 31.64
C LEU A 243 12.35 -7.63 31.87
N ASN A 244 13.60 -7.71 31.41
CA ASN A 244 14.50 -8.77 31.81
C ASN A 244 14.58 -8.71 33.33
N LEU A 245 13.87 -9.63 33.98
CA LEU A 245 14.03 -10.00 35.37
C LEU A 245 15.11 -11.09 35.45
#